data_AF-A0ABD1DH09-F1
#
_entry.id   AF-A0ABD1DH09-F1
#
_cell.length_a   1.000
_cell.length_b   1.000
_cell.length_c   1.000
_cell.angle_alpha   90.00
_cell.angle_beta   90.00
_cell.angle_gamma   90.00
#
_symmetry.space_group_name_H-M   'P 1'
#
loop_
_entity.id
_entity.type
_entity.pdbx_description
1 polymer ?
#
loop_
_entity_poly.entity_id
_entity_poly.type
_entity_poly.pdbx_seq_one_letter_code
_entity_poly.pdbx_strand_id
1 'polypeptide(L)'
;MQNLQQMDLTPANEVRCNGPCRKWFHPATVNLDQTVADVLRTSNGKSSGLWWFCPECRQTVDLPLPYVTDLPTELLIMIFQHLDVDSLLEVRSTCHRWKDIVDQSYSLRKEFVVAFKRKVTMDETFQPENLLPASRTRLNHSKIICVETWWPAFGAALTELSLYHCEIGLSVLLGMLREAPNLISLSLYGIEYSSVEEIEANFRLEKLEVLSCNRLFDIFRSIFPRLRVMDLAFDVSGEEELQLAVC
;
A
#
# COMPACT_ATOMS: atom_id res chain seq x y z
N MET A 1 37.38 -38.29 -41.85
CA MET A 1 36.42 -37.85 -40.81
C MET A 1 36.86 -36.47 -40.35
N GLN A 2 36.28 -35.41 -40.91
CA GLN A 2 36.51 -34.03 -40.48
C GLN A 2 35.16 -33.47 -40.04
N ASN A 3 35.06 -33.17 -38.75
CA ASN A 3 33.93 -32.48 -38.13
C ASN A 3 33.90 -31.04 -38.65
N LEU A 4 32.88 -30.70 -39.43
CA LEU A 4 32.54 -29.31 -39.75
C LEU A 4 31.87 -28.69 -38.51
N GLN A 5 32.65 -27.92 -37.76
CA GLN A 5 32.10 -26.95 -36.82
C GLN A 5 31.38 -25.87 -37.65
N GLN A 6 30.04 -25.91 -37.67
CA GLN A 6 29.24 -24.74 -38.06
C GLN A 6 29.49 -23.65 -37.02
N MET A 7 30.27 -22.63 -37.40
CA MET A 7 30.34 -21.38 -36.66
C MET A 7 28.97 -20.71 -36.79
N ASP A 8 28.23 -20.63 -35.68
CA ASP A 8 27.05 -19.79 -35.53
C ASP A 8 27.49 -18.32 -35.69
N LEU A 9 27.40 -17.81 -36.91
CA LEU A 9 27.50 -16.38 -37.18
C LEU A 9 26.21 -15.74 -36.67
N THR A 10 26.20 -15.32 -35.41
CA THR A 10 25.12 -14.46 -34.89
C THR A 10 25.20 -13.12 -35.62
N PRO A 11 24.18 -12.75 -36.42
CA PRO A 11 24.16 -11.45 -37.07
C PRO A 11 24.01 -10.37 -36.00
N ALA A 12 24.96 -9.45 -35.94
CA ALA A 12 25.17 -8.47 -34.86
C ALA A 12 24.01 -7.48 -34.62
N ASN A 13 22.88 -7.63 -35.31
CA ASN A 13 21.77 -6.70 -35.28
C ASN A 13 20.38 -7.37 -35.39
N GLU A 14 20.28 -8.67 -35.13
CA GLU A 14 19.02 -9.39 -35.20
C GLU A 14 18.51 -9.79 -33.81
N VAL A 15 17.19 -9.89 -33.68
CA VAL A 15 16.52 -10.43 -32.51
C VAL A 15 16.10 -11.87 -32.80
N ARG A 16 16.33 -12.76 -31.83
CA ARG A 16 15.94 -14.17 -31.97
C ARG A 16 14.53 -14.37 -31.46
N CYS A 17 13.68 -15.02 -32.26
CA CYS A 17 12.36 -15.45 -31.81
C CYS A 17 12.48 -16.49 -30.67
N ASN A 18 11.76 -16.26 -29.57
CA ASN A 18 11.64 -17.19 -28.44
C ASN A 18 10.70 -18.37 -28.72
N GLY A 19 9.96 -18.34 -29.84
CA GLY A 19 9.10 -19.43 -30.29
C GLY A 19 9.85 -20.63 -30.87
N PRO A 20 9.12 -21.69 -31.28
CA PRO A 20 9.71 -22.92 -31.81
C PRO A 20 10.50 -22.70 -33.10
N CYS A 21 10.22 -21.64 -33.88
CA CYS A 21 10.95 -21.37 -35.12
C CYS A 21 12.42 -20.99 -34.88
N ARG A 22 12.76 -20.42 -33.72
CA ARG A 22 14.10 -19.93 -33.34
C ARG A 22 14.80 -19.05 -34.38
N LYS A 23 14.06 -18.53 -35.36
CA LYS A 23 14.56 -17.69 -36.46
C LYS A 23 15.01 -16.34 -35.92
N TRP A 24 15.96 -15.73 -36.62
CA TRP A 24 16.44 -14.38 -36.36
C TRP A 24 15.71 -13.38 -37.25
N PHE A 25 15.44 -12.19 -36.71
CA PHE A 25 14.70 -11.15 -37.40
C PHE A 25 15.41 -9.81 -37.21
N HIS A 26 15.50 -9.04 -38.30
CA HIS A 26 15.91 -7.65 -38.20
C HIS A 26 14.79 -6.82 -37.54
N PRO A 27 15.05 -5.98 -36.53
CA PRO A 27 14.00 -5.23 -35.84
C PRO A 27 13.07 -4.45 -36.76
N ALA A 28 13.64 -3.84 -37.82
CA ALA A 28 12.88 -3.09 -38.82
C ALA A 28 11.85 -3.95 -39.58
N THR A 29 12.12 -5.25 -39.82
CA THR A 29 11.19 -6.11 -40.57
C THR A 29 10.03 -6.61 -39.73
N VAL A 30 10.16 -6.53 -38.41
CA VAL A 30 9.13 -6.96 -37.44
C VAL A 30 8.57 -5.80 -36.62
N ASN A 31 8.80 -4.57 -37.08
CA ASN A 31 8.30 -3.34 -36.48
C ASN A 31 8.62 -3.22 -34.98
N LEU A 32 9.83 -3.64 -34.59
CA LEU A 32 10.35 -3.41 -33.25
C LEU A 32 11.10 -2.08 -33.24
N ASP A 33 10.79 -1.24 -32.25
CA ASP A 33 11.61 -0.07 -31.99
C ASP A 33 13.02 -0.48 -31.53
N GLN A 34 13.98 0.43 -31.73
CA GLN A 34 15.39 0.17 -31.48
C GLN A 34 15.66 -0.13 -29.99
N THR A 35 14.93 0.52 -29.08
CA THR A 35 15.06 0.34 -27.63
C THR A 35 14.68 -1.08 -27.22
N VAL A 36 13.53 -1.57 -27.67
CA VAL A 36 13.06 -2.94 -27.41
C VAL A 36 13.99 -3.95 -28.05
N ALA A 37 14.49 -3.68 -29.27
CA ALA A 37 15.45 -4.55 -29.94
C ALA A 37 16.76 -4.68 -29.16
N ASP A 38 17.29 -3.58 -28.61
CA ASP A 38 18.54 -3.59 -27.85
C ASP A 38 18.41 -4.35 -26.52
N VAL A 39 17.26 -4.23 -25.85
CA VAL A 39 16.96 -5.04 -24.66
C VAL A 39 16.84 -6.52 -25.01
N LEU A 40 16.16 -6.86 -26.11
CA LEU A 40 16.03 -8.25 -26.55
C LEU A 40 17.38 -8.86 -26.96
N ARG A 41 18.28 -8.09 -27.58
CA ARG A 41 19.63 -8.55 -27.97
C ARG A 41 20.54 -8.79 -26.77
N THR A 42 20.59 -7.83 -25.84
CA THR A 42 21.43 -7.93 -24.63
C THR A 42 20.99 -9.06 -23.71
N SER A 43 19.72 -9.47 -23.79
CA SER A 43 19.17 -10.51 -22.94
C SER A 43 19.81 -11.90 -23.13
N ASN A 44 20.39 -12.21 -24.30
CA ASN A 44 21.07 -13.48 -24.65
C ASN A 44 20.38 -14.76 -24.12
N GLY A 45 19.05 -14.73 -23.94
CA GLY A 45 18.27 -15.81 -23.32
C GLY A 45 18.55 -16.06 -21.83
N LYS A 46 19.39 -15.25 -21.18
CA LYS A 46 19.72 -15.34 -19.74
C LYS A 46 19.08 -14.25 -18.88
N SER A 47 18.61 -13.15 -19.47
CA SER A 47 17.94 -12.09 -18.73
C SER A 47 16.46 -12.41 -18.60
N SER A 48 16.07 -12.74 -17.39
CA SER A 48 14.74 -13.15 -16.94
C SER A 48 13.71 -12.02 -17.12
N GLY A 49 13.01 -11.97 -18.26
CA GLY A 49 11.75 -11.22 -18.30
C GLY A 49 11.17 -10.92 -19.68
N LEU A 50 11.99 -10.75 -20.71
CA LEU A 50 11.50 -10.27 -22.01
C LEU A 50 11.58 -11.36 -23.07
N TRP A 51 10.39 -11.78 -23.53
CA TRP A 51 10.20 -12.80 -24.54
C TRP A 51 9.59 -12.14 -25.75
N TRP A 52 10.19 -12.36 -26.92
CA TRP A 52 9.63 -11.89 -28.18
C TRP A 52 9.34 -13.06 -29.11
N PHE A 53 8.15 -13.05 -29.69
CA PHE A 53 7.69 -14.05 -30.65
C PHE A 53 7.46 -13.37 -32.00
N CYS A 54 7.92 -13.99 -33.09
CA CYS A 54 7.65 -13.53 -34.45
C CYS A 54 6.17 -13.71 -34.81
N PRO A 55 5.66 -13.05 -35.87
CA PRO A 55 4.24 -13.12 -36.24
C PRO A 55 3.71 -14.55 -36.42
N GLU A 56 4.48 -15.42 -37.07
CA GLU A 56 4.15 -16.85 -37.26
C GLU A 56 4.08 -17.61 -35.91
N CYS A 57 5.03 -17.34 -35.00
CA CYS A 57 5.04 -17.95 -33.68
C CYS A 57 3.95 -17.38 -32.77
N ARG A 58 3.58 -16.10 -32.89
CA ARG A 58 2.48 -15.51 -32.12
C ARG A 58 1.14 -16.17 -32.43
N GLN A 59 0.92 -16.57 -33.69
CA GLN A 59 -0.31 -17.24 -34.12
C GLN A 59 -0.35 -18.73 -33.74
N THR A 60 0.82 -19.35 -33.54
CA THR A 60 0.91 -20.79 -33.23
C THR A 60 1.07 -21.06 -31.73
N VAL A 61 1.34 -20.03 -30.92
CA VAL A 61 1.19 -20.07 -29.48
C VAL A 61 -0.30 -19.92 -29.16
N ASP A 62 -1.09 -20.91 -29.60
CA ASP A 62 -2.38 -21.29 -29.01
C ASP A 62 -2.13 -22.15 -27.74
N LEU A 63 -1.00 -21.92 -27.07
CA LEU A 63 -0.83 -22.40 -25.71
C LEU A 63 -1.64 -21.45 -24.85
N PRO A 64 -2.69 -21.93 -24.14
CA PRO A 64 -3.19 -21.21 -23.00
C PRO A 64 -2.07 -21.29 -21.96
N LEU A 65 -1.06 -20.43 -22.09
CA LEU A 65 -0.31 -20.03 -20.92
C LEU A 65 -1.39 -19.48 -20.00
N PRO A 66 -1.65 -20.09 -18.83
CA PRO A 66 -2.55 -19.50 -17.87
C PRO A 66 -1.86 -18.20 -17.48
N TYR A 67 -2.26 -17.11 -18.13
CA TYR A 67 -1.76 -15.80 -17.78
C TYR A 67 -2.14 -15.62 -16.32
N VAL A 68 -1.27 -15.02 -15.51
CA VAL A 68 -1.57 -14.76 -14.10
C VAL A 68 -2.88 -13.95 -13.95
N THR A 69 -3.33 -13.30 -15.03
CA THR A 69 -4.63 -12.65 -15.18
C THR A 69 -5.83 -13.59 -15.04
N ASP A 70 -5.67 -14.92 -15.10
CA ASP A 70 -6.76 -15.90 -15.01
C ASP A 70 -6.81 -16.59 -13.64
N LEU A 71 -5.86 -16.34 -12.73
CA LEU A 71 -5.97 -16.86 -11.38
C LEU A 71 -7.20 -16.27 -10.68
N PRO A 72 -8.04 -17.08 -10.02
CA PRO A 72 -9.09 -16.59 -9.15
C PRO A 72 -8.56 -15.64 -8.06
N THR A 73 -9.38 -14.68 -7.67
CA THR A 73 -9.02 -13.64 -6.69
C THR A 73 -8.58 -14.25 -5.35
N GLU A 74 -9.20 -15.35 -4.94
CA GLU A 74 -8.90 -16.05 -3.69
C GLU A 74 -7.46 -16.59 -3.67
N LEU A 75 -7.00 -17.16 -4.80
CA LEU A 75 -5.63 -17.66 -4.93
C LEU A 75 -4.62 -16.50 -4.94
N LEU A 76 -4.95 -15.38 -5.61
CA LEU A 76 -4.10 -14.19 -5.58
C LEU A 76 -3.98 -13.63 -4.16
N ILE A 77 -5.07 -13.57 -3.39
CA ILE A 77 -5.02 -13.15 -1.98
C ILE A 77 -4.13 -14.10 -1.18
N MET A 78 -4.25 -15.41 -1.34
CA MET A 78 -3.40 -16.39 -0.65
C MET A 78 -1.92 -16.21 -1.00
N ILE A 79 -1.60 -15.93 -2.26
CA ILE A 79 -0.22 -15.63 -2.69
C ILE A 79 0.27 -14.33 -2.06
N PHE A 80 -0.53 -13.26 -2.15
CA PHE A 80 -0.18 -11.94 -1.65
C PHE A 80 -0.02 -11.90 -0.12
N GLN A 81 -0.74 -12.75 0.62
CA GLN A 81 -0.61 -12.87 2.08
C GLN A 81 0.78 -13.32 2.54
N HIS A 82 1.60 -13.89 1.65
CA HIS A 82 2.97 -14.30 1.95
C HIS A 82 4.02 -13.25 1.56
N LEU A 83 3.60 -12.11 1.03
CA LEU A 83 4.49 -11.01 0.63
C LEU A 83 4.71 -10.05 1.80
N ASP A 84 5.89 -9.43 1.85
CA ASP A 84 6.14 -8.31 2.75
C ASP A 84 5.46 -7.02 2.25
N VAL A 85 5.51 -5.97 3.06
CA VAL A 85 4.84 -4.69 2.78
C VAL A 85 5.35 -4.07 1.49
N ASP A 86 6.66 -4.10 1.25
CA ASP A 86 7.27 -3.50 0.05
C ASP A 86 6.84 -4.24 -1.22
N SER A 87 6.89 -5.57 -1.19
CA SER A 87 6.42 -6.42 -2.30
C SER A 87 4.92 -6.27 -2.54
N LEU A 88 4.12 -6.05 -1.49
CA LEU A 88 2.68 -5.76 -1.62
C LEU A 88 2.43 -4.41 -2.30
N LEU A 89 3.26 -3.39 -2.04
CA LEU A 89 3.17 -2.10 -2.72
C LEU A 89 3.53 -2.24 -4.21
N GLU A 90 4.56 -3.04 -4.53
CA GLU A 90 4.89 -3.36 -5.92
C GLU A 90 3.73 -4.06 -6.61
N VAL A 91 3.17 -5.11 -6.01
CA VAL A 91 1.98 -5.84 -6.49
C VAL A 91 0.81 -4.89 -6.73
N ARG A 92 0.55 -3.98 -5.79
CA ARG A 92 -0.51 -2.98 -5.91
C ARG A 92 -0.29 -2.02 -7.08
N SER A 93 0.96 -1.78 -7.48
CA SER A 93 1.33 -0.87 -8.58
C SER A 93 1.29 -1.52 -9.97
N THR A 94 1.15 -2.85 -10.07
CA THR A 94 1.28 -3.54 -11.37
C THR A 94 0.08 -3.33 -12.30
N CYS A 95 -1.15 -3.48 -11.80
CA CYS A 95 -2.37 -3.33 -12.57
C CYS A 95 -3.60 -3.03 -11.68
N HIS A 96 -4.67 -2.51 -12.28
CA HIS A 96 -5.91 -2.17 -11.56
C HIS A 96 -6.51 -3.36 -10.80
N ARG A 97 -6.51 -4.56 -11.39
CA ARG A 97 -7.05 -5.76 -10.72
C ARG A 97 -6.31 -6.09 -9.44
N TRP A 98 -4.98 -6.05 -9.45
CA TRP A 98 -4.18 -6.37 -8.27
C TRP A 98 -4.29 -5.27 -7.22
N LYS A 99 -4.34 -4.00 -7.65
CA LYS A 99 -4.68 -2.88 -6.78
C LYS A 99 -6.00 -3.11 -6.05
N ASP A 100 -7.06 -3.45 -6.77
CA ASP A 100 -8.39 -3.66 -6.18
C ASP A 100 -8.39 -4.84 -5.20
N ILE A 101 -7.68 -5.94 -5.51
CA ILE A 101 -7.54 -7.08 -4.61
C ILE A 101 -6.86 -6.67 -3.30
N VAL A 102 -5.75 -5.94 -3.40
CA VAL A 102 -5.00 -5.43 -2.25
C VAL A 102 -5.87 -4.43 -1.45
N ASP A 103 -6.53 -3.49 -2.13
CA ASP A 103 -7.30 -2.41 -1.52
C ASP A 103 -8.64 -2.90 -0.90
N GLN A 104 -9.20 -4.01 -1.35
CA GLN A 104 -10.46 -4.57 -0.81
C GLN A 104 -10.24 -5.64 0.25
N SER A 105 -9.09 -6.35 0.24
CA SER A 105 -8.80 -7.42 1.19
C SER A 105 -8.31 -6.88 2.54
N TYR A 106 -9.12 -7.01 3.59
CA TYR A 106 -8.73 -6.67 4.96
C TYR A 106 -7.43 -7.37 5.39
N SER A 107 -7.27 -8.65 5.02
CA SER A 107 -6.11 -9.45 5.38
C SER A 107 -4.79 -8.96 4.78
N LEU A 108 -4.84 -8.20 3.68
CA LEU A 108 -3.67 -7.59 3.05
C LEU A 108 -3.48 -6.16 3.57
N ARG A 109 -4.58 -5.39 3.66
CA ARG A 109 -4.55 -4.01 4.18
C ARG A 109 -4.13 -3.87 5.63
N LYS A 110 -4.30 -4.93 6.44
CA LYS A 110 -3.85 -4.95 7.83
C LYS A 110 -2.33 -4.73 7.96
N GLU A 111 -1.57 -5.10 6.93
CA GLU A 111 -0.12 -4.96 6.91
C GLU A 111 0.31 -3.49 6.71
N PHE A 112 -0.47 -2.70 5.97
CA PHE A 112 -0.15 -1.29 5.74
C PHE A 112 -0.35 -0.43 6.99
N VAL A 113 0.65 0.44 7.23
CA VAL A 113 0.60 1.50 8.23
C VAL A 113 0.91 2.81 7.52
N VAL A 114 0.01 3.78 7.60
CA VAL A 114 0.29 5.15 7.12
C VAL A 114 0.83 5.96 8.27
N ALA A 115 2.12 6.32 8.19
CA ALA A 115 2.76 7.23 9.11
C ALA A 115 2.90 8.61 8.47
N PHE A 116 2.26 9.62 9.07
CA PHE A 116 2.38 10.99 8.60
C PHE A 116 3.73 11.57 9.03
N LYS A 117 4.29 12.45 8.18
CA LYS A 117 5.51 13.20 8.50
C LYS A 117 5.35 13.96 9.82
N ARG A 118 6.44 14.02 10.59
CA ARG A 118 6.48 14.80 11.83
C ARG A 118 6.37 16.29 11.55
N LYS A 119 5.85 17.05 12.52
CA LYS A 119 5.76 18.54 12.46
C LYS A 119 4.94 19.05 11.28
N VAL A 120 3.93 18.28 10.86
CA VAL A 120 2.98 18.69 9.83
C VAL A 120 1.81 19.41 10.48
N THR A 121 1.38 20.51 9.88
CA THR A 121 0.11 21.16 10.18
C THR A 121 -0.95 20.65 9.21
N MET A 122 -1.99 20.02 9.74
CA MET A 122 -3.14 19.53 8.99
C MET A 122 -4.29 20.53 9.14
N ASP A 123 -4.42 21.42 8.17
CA ASP A 123 -5.50 22.40 8.07
C ASP A 123 -6.38 22.12 6.84
N GLU A 124 -7.27 23.06 6.50
CA GLU A 124 -8.19 22.94 5.36
C GLU A 124 -7.47 22.77 4.01
N THR A 125 -6.21 23.22 3.91
CA THR A 125 -5.41 23.13 2.69
C THR A 125 -4.58 21.84 2.62
N PHE A 126 -4.47 21.12 3.74
CA PHE A 126 -3.71 19.89 3.79
C PHE A 126 -4.42 18.77 3.04
N GLN A 127 -3.82 18.32 1.94
CA GLN A 127 -4.28 17.19 1.14
C GLN A 127 -3.16 16.15 1.06
N PRO A 128 -3.26 15.03 1.81
CA PRO A 128 -2.27 13.99 1.72
C PRO A 128 -2.35 13.30 0.36
N GLU A 129 -1.24 13.30 -0.38
CA GLU A 129 -1.15 12.62 -1.66
C GLU A 129 -1.09 11.10 -1.46
N ASN A 130 -1.81 10.36 -2.30
CA ASN A 130 -1.71 8.90 -2.42
C ASN A 130 -1.92 8.13 -1.10
N LEU A 131 -2.88 8.55 -0.26
CA LEU A 131 -3.25 7.79 0.94
C LEU A 131 -3.55 6.33 0.58
N LEU A 132 -2.70 5.43 1.08
CA LEU A 132 -2.95 4.00 0.99
C LEU A 132 -4.20 3.68 1.82
N PRO A 133 -5.05 2.74 1.37
CA PRO A 133 -6.11 2.21 2.20
C PRO A 133 -5.47 1.33 3.29
N ALA A 134 -4.91 1.98 4.31
CA ALA A 134 -4.33 1.33 5.46
C ALA A 134 -5.41 1.12 6.52
N SER A 135 -5.22 0.07 7.31
CA SER A 135 -6.02 -0.19 8.51
C SER A 135 -5.45 0.52 9.74
N ARG A 136 -4.18 0.91 9.68
CA ARG A 136 -3.45 1.51 10.80
C ARG A 136 -2.87 2.84 10.38
N THR A 137 -2.95 3.83 11.26
CA THR A 137 -2.30 5.11 11.04
C THR A 137 -1.64 5.67 12.29
N ARG A 138 -0.55 6.40 12.07
CA ARG A 138 0.23 7.08 13.10
C ARG A 138 0.46 8.53 12.72
N LEU A 139 0.09 9.43 13.61
CA LEU A 139 0.40 10.86 13.53
C LEU A 139 1.32 11.20 14.69
N ASN A 140 2.47 11.79 14.38
CA ASN A 140 3.54 12.06 15.35
C ASN A 140 3.92 13.54 15.29
N HIS A 141 3.86 14.26 16.40
CA HIS A 141 4.27 15.67 16.47
C HIS A 141 3.54 16.57 15.45
N SER A 142 2.25 16.31 15.19
CA SER A 142 1.48 17.05 14.20
C SER A 142 0.47 17.99 14.85
N LYS A 143 0.23 19.15 14.23
CA LYS A 143 -0.84 20.07 14.61
C LYS A 143 -2.06 19.81 13.73
N ILE A 144 -3.16 19.36 14.32
CA ILE A 144 -4.37 18.92 13.60
C ILE A 144 -5.47 19.95 13.85
N ILE A 145 -5.74 20.76 12.83
CA ILE A 145 -6.71 21.86 12.86
C ILE A 145 -7.99 21.43 12.17
N CYS A 146 -7.88 20.83 10.98
CA CYS A 146 -9.02 20.36 10.19
C CYS A 146 -8.61 19.17 9.32
N VAL A 147 -9.50 18.19 9.16
CA VAL A 147 -9.26 16.99 8.33
C VAL A 147 -10.48 16.57 7.50
N GLU A 148 -11.52 17.40 7.43
CA GLU A 148 -12.84 17.04 6.88
C GLU A 148 -12.82 16.60 5.41
N THR A 149 -11.84 17.07 4.62
CA THR A 149 -11.79 16.83 3.17
C THR A 149 -11.26 15.45 2.78
N TRP A 150 -10.43 14.82 3.62
CA TRP A 150 -9.74 13.57 3.30
C TRP A 150 -9.95 12.49 4.36
N TRP A 151 -10.19 12.87 5.61
CA TRP A 151 -10.33 11.93 6.70
C TRP A 151 -11.53 11.00 6.57
N PRO A 152 -12.74 11.41 6.13
CA PRO A 152 -13.88 10.49 6.10
C PRO A 152 -13.61 9.23 5.26
N ALA A 153 -12.98 9.39 4.09
CA ALA A 153 -12.62 8.27 3.23
C ALA A 153 -11.53 7.37 3.84
N PHE A 154 -10.55 7.99 4.51
CA PHE A 154 -9.42 7.28 5.11
C PHE A 154 -9.78 6.62 6.45
N GLY A 155 -10.37 7.38 7.36
CA GLY A 155 -10.82 6.99 8.69
C GLY A 155 -11.80 5.82 8.69
N ALA A 156 -12.68 5.74 7.70
CA ALA A 156 -13.65 4.65 7.58
C ALA A 156 -13.01 3.26 7.49
N ALA A 157 -11.77 3.19 6.98
CA ALA A 157 -11.01 1.95 6.84
C ALA A 157 -10.15 1.60 8.06
N LEU A 158 -9.97 2.53 9.01
CA LEU A 158 -9.05 2.36 10.13
C LEU A 158 -9.61 1.42 11.21
N THR A 159 -8.74 0.54 11.68
CA THR A 159 -8.92 -0.29 12.88
C THR A 159 -8.00 0.16 14.00
N GLU A 160 -6.89 0.84 13.71
CA GLU A 160 -5.99 1.39 14.72
C GLU A 160 -5.58 2.83 14.39
N LEU A 161 -5.72 3.71 15.38
CA LEU A 161 -5.33 5.11 15.29
C LEU A 161 -4.40 5.42 16.44
N SER A 162 -3.22 5.94 16.12
CA SER A 162 -2.28 6.43 17.12
C SER A 162 -1.90 7.88 16.86
N LEU A 163 -2.11 8.72 17.87
CA LEU A 163 -1.68 10.10 17.92
C LEU A 163 -0.62 10.23 19.02
N TYR A 164 0.56 10.73 18.66
CA TYR A 164 1.69 10.93 19.58
C TYR A 164 2.18 12.37 19.51
N HIS A 165 2.24 13.05 20.65
CA HIS A 165 2.72 14.43 20.76
C HIS A 165 2.01 15.41 19.80
N CYS A 166 0.72 15.19 19.53
CA CYS A 166 -0.07 16.02 18.63
C CYS A 166 -0.76 17.17 19.35
N GLU A 167 -0.91 18.30 18.67
CA GLU A 167 -1.78 19.41 19.08
C GLU A 167 -3.12 19.27 18.33
N ILE A 168 -4.24 19.08 19.03
CA ILE A 168 -5.56 18.86 18.41
C ILE A 168 -6.69 19.40 19.29
N GLY A 169 -7.70 20.04 18.70
CA GLY A 169 -8.92 20.42 19.43
C GLY A 169 -9.76 19.20 19.77
N LEU A 170 -10.42 19.17 20.94
CA LEU A 170 -11.26 18.02 21.32
C LEU A 170 -12.39 17.77 20.31
N SER A 171 -12.99 18.82 19.75
CA SER A 171 -14.00 18.73 18.69
C SER A 171 -13.47 18.05 17.43
N VAL A 172 -12.26 18.40 17.01
CA VAL A 172 -11.60 17.82 15.83
C VAL A 172 -11.31 16.34 16.06
N LEU A 173 -10.80 15.98 17.24
CA LEU A 173 -10.60 14.57 17.61
C LEU A 173 -11.91 13.79 17.57
N LEU A 174 -12.99 14.33 18.15
CA LEU A 174 -14.30 13.68 18.13
C LEU A 174 -14.85 13.54 16.70
N GLY A 175 -14.66 14.55 15.85
CA GLY A 175 -14.99 14.49 14.43
C GLY A 175 -14.23 13.37 13.71
N MET A 176 -12.93 13.24 13.98
CA MET A 176 -12.10 12.16 13.43
C MET A 176 -12.60 10.78 13.88
N LEU A 177 -12.90 10.62 15.17
CA LEU A 177 -13.38 9.35 15.72
C LEU A 177 -14.76 8.97 15.17
N ARG A 178 -15.65 9.94 14.97
CA ARG A 178 -16.96 9.71 14.37
C ARG A 178 -16.86 9.07 12.99
N GLU A 179 -15.90 9.51 12.19
CA GLU A 179 -15.65 8.99 10.84
C GLU A 179 -14.78 7.72 10.81
N ALA A 180 -14.41 7.18 11.98
CA ALA A 180 -13.66 5.93 12.13
C ALA A 180 -14.46 4.84 12.88
N PRO A 181 -15.64 4.41 12.36
CA PRO A 181 -16.54 3.50 13.06
C PRO A 181 -15.97 2.08 13.25
N ASN A 182 -14.91 1.74 12.52
CA ASN A 182 -14.26 0.42 12.56
C ASN A 182 -13.10 0.34 13.55
N LEU A 183 -12.84 1.42 14.30
CA LEU A 183 -11.71 1.52 15.20
C LEU A 183 -11.80 0.50 16.34
N ILE A 184 -10.72 -0.26 16.53
CA ILE A 184 -10.55 -1.29 17.57
C ILE A 184 -9.57 -0.79 18.63
N SER A 185 -8.51 -0.09 18.21
CA SER A 185 -7.47 0.45 19.08
C SER A 185 -7.28 1.95 18.86
N LEU A 186 -7.28 2.71 19.96
CA LEU A 186 -7.01 4.14 19.99
C LEU A 186 -5.88 4.43 20.97
N SER A 187 -4.86 5.11 20.49
CA SER A 187 -3.69 5.53 21.27
C SER A 187 -3.52 7.05 21.22
N LEU A 188 -3.53 7.70 22.38
CA LEU A 188 -3.50 9.16 22.57
C LEU A 188 -2.40 9.53 23.58
N TYR A 189 -1.16 9.65 23.10
CA TYR A 189 0.00 9.90 23.95
C TYR A 189 0.54 11.31 23.74
N GLY A 190 0.83 12.02 24.83
CA GLY A 190 1.39 13.37 24.77
C GLY A 190 0.49 14.39 24.04
N ILE A 191 -0.83 14.18 24.03
CA ILE A 191 -1.75 15.05 23.30
C ILE A 191 -1.93 16.40 24.01
N GLU A 192 -1.71 17.48 23.26
CA GLU A 192 -1.99 18.84 23.67
C GLU A 192 -3.35 19.28 23.10
N TYR A 193 -4.32 19.51 23.99
CA TYR A 193 -5.65 19.95 23.58
C TYR A 193 -5.69 21.48 23.47
N SER A 194 -5.83 22.00 22.25
CA SER A 194 -5.88 23.45 21.99
C SER A 194 -7.20 24.09 22.46
N SER A 195 -8.29 23.32 22.52
CA SER A 195 -9.57 23.71 23.11
C SER A 195 -10.26 22.50 23.75
N VAL A 196 -10.90 22.75 24.91
CA VAL A 196 -11.71 21.79 25.65
C VAL A 196 -13.07 22.44 25.91
N GLU A 197 -13.85 22.57 24.85
CA GLU A 197 -15.24 23.01 24.96
C GLU A 197 -16.11 21.83 25.43
N GLU A 198 -17.20 22.12 26.15
CA GLU A 198 -18.20 21.11 26.48
C GLU A 198 -18.89 20.66 25.19
N ILE A 199 -18.50 19.48 24.70
CA ILE A 199 -19.01 18.91 23.47
C ILE A 199 -19.78 17.64 23.82
N GLU A 200 -20.99 17.52 23.29
CA GLU A 200 -21.74 16.28 23.34
C GLU A 200 -21.36 15.40 22.14
N ALA A 201 -21.09 14.12 22.39
CA ALA A 201 -20.83 13.15 21.34
C ALA A 201 -22.08 12.31 21.12
N ASN A 202 -22.61 12.34 19.90
CA ASN A 202 -23.81 11.63 19.48
C ASN A 202 -23.50 10.33 18.70
N PHE A 203 -22.28 9.81 18.83
CA PHE A 203 -21.83 8.60 18.15
C PHE A 203 -21.20 7.61 19.14
N ARG A 204 -21.02 6.37 18.69
CA ARG A 204 -20.40 5.29 19.47
C ARG A 204 -19.40 4.52 18.63
N LEU A 205 -18.29 4.14 19.24
CA LEU A 205 -17.32 3.21 18.67
C LEU A 205 -17.56 1.82 19.25
N GLU A 206 -18.54 1.11 18.68
CA GLU A 206 -18.98 -0.21 19.12
C GLU A 206 -17.90 -1.29 19.02
N LYS A 207 -16.82 -1.04 18.27
CA LYS A 207 -15.71 -1.98 18.08
C LYS A 207 -14.46 -1.62 18.87
N LEU A 208 -14.43 -0.46 19.53
CA LEU A 208 -13.24 -0.02 20.26
C LEU A 208 -13.08 -0.87 21.52
N GLU A 209 -11.97 -1.63 21.58
CA GLU A 209 -11.65 -2.52 22.69
C GLU A 209 -10.44 -2.03 23.49
N VAL A 210 -9.53 -1.30 22.85
CA VAL A 210 -8.28 -0.82 23.46
C VAL A 210 -8.22 0.70 23.38
N LEU A 211 -8.08 1.34 24.54
CA LEU A 211 -7.81 2.77 24.67
C LEU A 211 -6.53 2.93 25.48
N SER A 212 -5.58 3.65 24.92
CA SER A 212 -4.41 4.11 25.66
C SER A 212 -4.37 5.63 25.62
N CYS A 213 -4.35 6.30 26.77
CA CYS A 213 -4.38 7.76 26.80
C CYS A 213 -3.75 8.35 28.06
N ASN A 214 -3.15 9.54 27.92
CA ASN A 214 -2.59 10.27 29.06
C ASN A 214 -3.66 11.06 29.84
N ARG A 215 -4.83 11.29 29.24
CA ARG A 215 -5.95 12.04 29.83
C ARG A 215 -7.28 11.38 29.47
N LEU A 216 -8.13 11.19 30.48
CA LEU A 216 -9.50 10.72 30.31
C LEU A 216 -10.47 11.89 30.30
N PHE A 217 -11.44 11.84 29.39
CA PHE A 217 -12.59 12.73 29.37
C PHE A 217 -13.84 11.93 29.73
N ASP A 218 -14.77 12.53 30.48
CA ASP A 218 -16.01 11.85 30.89
C ASP A 218 -16.82 11.35 29.68
N ILE A 219 -16.75 12.10 28.57
CA ILE A 219 -17.39 11.74 27.30
C ILE A 219 -16.92 10.40 26.73
N PHE A 220 -15.70 9.96 27.04
CA PHE A 220 -15.19 8.67 26.52
C PHE A 220 -15.99 7.47 27.05
N ARG A 221 -16.63 7.61 28.22
CA ARG A 221 -17.50 6.56 28.76
C ARG A 221 -18.75 6.34 27.91
N SER A 222 -19.29 7.39 27.29
CA SER A 222 -20.47 7.26 26.43
C SER A 222 -20.12 6.80 25.01
N ILE A 223 -18.92 7.15 24.51
CA ILE A 223 -18.47 6.82 23.16
C ILE A 223 -17.94 5.38 23.06
N PHE A 224 -17.31 4.84 24.12
CA PHE A 224 -16.60 3.54 24.08
C PHE A 224 -17.30 2.44 24.91
N PRO A 225 -18.49 1.97 24.52
CA PRO A 225 -19.30 1.07 25.34
C PRO A 225 -18.71 -0.33 25.53
N ARG A 226 -17.72 -0.72 24.70
CA ARG A 226 -17.11 -2.07 24.71
C ARG A 226 -15.64 -2.08 25.12
N LEU A 227 -15.17 -1.01 25.75
CA LEU A 227 -13.77 -0.88 26.13
C LEU A 227 -13.36 -2.01 27.09
N ARG A 228 -12.32 -2.76 26.73
CA ARG A 228 -11.80 -3.90 27.50
C ARG A 228 -10.48 -3.58 28.18
N VAL A 229 -9.60 -2.88 27.46
CA VAL A 229 -8.28 -2.51 27.92
C VAL A 229 -8.21 -0.99 27.95
N MET A 230 -7.91 -0.46 29.13
CA MET A 230 -7.59 0.94 29.32
C MET A 230 -6.19 1.02 29.89
N ASP A 231 -5.27 1.59 29.11
CA ASP A 231 -3.91 1.87 29.55
C ASP A 231 -3.74 3.37 29.79
N LEU A 232 -3.36 3.72 31.01
CA LEU A 232 -3.04 5.08 31.39
C LEU A 232 -1.53 5.18 31.43
N ALA A 233 -0.93 5.44 30.27
CA ALA A 233 0.51 5.63 30.24
C ALA A 233 0.86 6.94 30.97
N PHE A 234 1.76 6.78 31.93
CA PHE A 234 2.53 7.87 32.45
C PHE A 234 3.66 8.14 31.44
N ASP A 235 3.91 9.40 31.14
CA ASP A 235 4.91 9.85 30.18
C ASP A 235 6.30 9.41 30.67
N VAL A 236 6.78 8.24 30.22
CA VAL A 236 8.15 7.80 30.42
C VAL A 236 8.86 8.03 29.09
N SER A 237 9.46 9.20 28.96
CA SER A 237 10.20 9.63 27.78
C SER A 237 11.32 8.63 27.42
N GLY A 238 11.06 7.79 26.42
CA GLY A 238 12.03 6.87 25.83
C GLY A 238 11.68 6.66 24.37
N GLU A 239 12.22 7.52 23.49
CA GLU A 239 12.08 7.41 22.04
C GLU A 239 12.89 6.21 21.53
N GLU A 240 12.23 5.16 21.03
CA GLU A 240 12.85 4.21 20.08
C GLU A 240 12.23 4.40 18.69
N GLU A 241 13.08 4.84 17.76
CA GLU A 241 12.78 5.09 16.36
C GLU A 241 12.39 3.79 15.62
N LEU A 242 11.15 3.71 15.15
CA LEU A 242 10.81 2.87 14.01
C LEU A 242 10.53 3.78 12.82
N GLN A 243 11.55 3.95 11.98
CA GLN A 243 11.41 4.49 10.62
C GLN A 243 10.58 3.50 9.80
N LEU A 244 9.36 3.88 9.45
CA LEU A 244 8.54 3.18 8.45
C LEU A 244 8.08 4.19 7.41
N ALA A 245 8.03 3.71 6.16
CA ALA A 245 7.92 4.46 4.92
C ALA A 245 6.99 5.68 5.01
N VAL A 246 7.58 6.82 4.65
CA VAL A 246 6.98 8.14 4.67
C VAL A 246 6.25 8.36 3.35
N CYS A 247 4.93 8.64 3.39
CA CYS A 247 4.23 9.32 2.30
C CYS A 247 4.33 10.84 2.51
#